data_AF-A0A016X0K0-F1
#
_entry.id   AF-A0A016X0K0-F1
#
_cell.length_a   1.000
_cell.length_b   1.000
_cell.length_c   1.000
_cell.angle_alpha   90.00
_cell.angle_beta   90.00
_cell.angle_gamma   90.00
#
_symmetry.space_group_name_H-M   'P 1'
#
loop_
_entity.id
_entity.type
_entity.pdbx_description
1 polymer ?
#
loop_
_entity_poly.entity_id
_entity_poly.type
_entity_poly.pdbx_seq_one_letter_code
_entity_poly.pdbx_strand_id
1 'polypeptide(L)'
;MKRENEVVKVISCPPLTEGNVSTDLWSSVRMPSGIGCSTVLGADEAALAAAKILASHDYMVFGRILCLQLNNLNKLLAAEKAMQK
;
A
#
# COMPACT_ATOMS: atom_id res chain seq x y z
N MET A 1 18.49 -6.08 11.90
CA MET A 1 18.65 -7.15 12.90
C MET A 1 17.29 -7.82 13.08
N LYS A 2 17.18 -9.10 12.64
CA LYS A 2 16.06 -10.06 12.81
C LYS A 2 14.67 -9.71 12.21
N ARG A 3 14.50 -9.84 10.90
CA ARG A 3 13.16 -9.88 10.25
C ARG A 3 12.72 -11.28 9.80
N GLU A 4 13.59 -12.28 9.97
CA GLU A 4 13.41 -13.62 9.39
C GLU A 4 12.53 -14.56 10.23
N ASN A 5 12.00 -14.12 11.39
CA ASN A 5 11.48 -15.06 12.38
C ASN A 5 10.16 -14.65 13.07
N GLU A 6 9.37 -13.75 12.49
CA GLU A 6 8.03 -13.44 13.00
C GLU A 6 6.95 -13.73 11.96
N VAL A 7 5.86 -14.37 12.39
CA VAL A 7 4.68 -14.71 11.55
C VAL A 7 3.79 -13.47 11.35
N VAL A 8 4.41 -12.31 11.11
CA VAL A 8 3.73 -11.03 10.94
C VAL A 8 3.71 -10.64 9.47
N LYS A 9 2.65 -9.95 9.05
CA LYS A 9 2.54 -9.45 7.66
C LYS A 9 3.55 -8.34 7.44
N VAL A 10 4.51 -8.58 6.54
CA VAL A 10 5.55 -7.61 6.18
C VAL A 10 5.18 -6.89 4.88
N ILE A 11 5.26 -5.56 4.90
CA ILE A 11 5.11 -4.69 3.73
C ILE A 11 6.48 -4.10 3.40
N SER A 12 6.97 -4.32 2.18
CA SER A 12 8.18 -3.72 1.65
C SER A 12 7.85 -2.43 0.91
N CYS A 13 8.51 -1.34 1.28
CA CYS A 13 8.44 -0.06 0.58
C CYS A 13 9.87 0.44 0.32
N PRO A 14 10.53 -0.01 -0.76
CA PRO A 14 11.87 0.47 -1.09
C PRO A 14 11.82 1.97 -1.43
N PRO A 15 12.80 2.78 -0.99
CA PRO A 15 12.88 4.19 -1.37
C PRO A 15 13.30 4.30 -2.85
N LEU A 16 12.35 4.60 -3.74
CA LEU A 16 12.64 4.68 -5.17
C LEU A 16 13.26 6.04 -5.53
N THR A 17 14.46 5.99 -6.11
CA THR A 17 15.10 7.10 -6.84
C THR A 17 15.20 6.70 -8.31
N GLU A 18 15.13 7.63 -9.27
CA GLU A 18 15.09 7.34 -10.71
C GLU A 18 16.19 6.38 -11.20
N GLY A 19 17.38 6.39 -10.58
CA GLY A 19 18.49 5.50 -10.93
C GLY A 19 18.38 4.06 -10.39
N ASN A 20 17.56 3.81 -9.36
CA ASN A 20 17.54 2.54 -8.62
C ASN A 20 16.22 1.77 -8.76
N VAL A 21 15.23 2.33 -9.48
CA VAL A 21 13.87 1.78 -9.60
C VAL A 21 13.87 0.31 -10.03
N SER A 22 14.65 -0.03 -11.05
CA SER A 22 14.69 -1.40 -11.58
C SER A 22 15.32 -2.36 -10.57
N THR A 23 16.48 -2.04 -10.03
CA THR A 23 17.24 -2.93 -9.13
C THR A 23 16.53 -3.17 -7.80
N ASP A 24 16.00 -2.12 -7.17
CA ASP A 24 15.39 -2.21 -5.84
C ASP A 24 13.98 -2.85 -5.88
N LEU A 25 13.26 -2.67 -7.00
CA LEU A 25 11.98 -3.35 -7.22
C LEU A 25 12.18 -4.85 -7.45
N TRP A 26 13.09 -5.22 -8.36
CA TRP A 26 13.34 -6.62 -8.68
C TRP A 26 13.95 -7.42 -7.53
N SER A 27 14.70 -6.76 -6.64
CA SER A 27 15.21 -7.41 -5.42
C SER A 27 14.12 -7.57 -4.35
N SER A 28 13.15 -6.65 -4.27
CA SER A 28 12.03 -6.74 -3.34
C SER A 28 10.98 -7.80 -3.73
N VAL A 29 10.73 -7.98 -5.04
CA VAL A 29 9.73 -8.93 -5.55
C VAL A 29 10.27 -10.37 -5.62
N ARG A 30 11.57 -10.55 -5.86
CA ARG A 30 12.20 -11.87 -5.94
C ARG A 30 12.57 -12.41 -4.56
N MET A 31 11.56 -12.88 -3.84
CA MET A 31 11.76 -13.59 -2.56
C MET A 31 11.81 -15.12 -2.75
N PRO A 32 12.56 -15.84 -1.90
CA PRO A 32 12.57 -17.30 -1.91
C PRO A 32 11.22 -17.88 -1.52
N SER A 33 10.94 -19.11 -1.94
CA SER A 33 9.71 -19.82 -1.59
C SER A 33 9.56 -19.97 -0.07
N GLY A 34 8.36 -19.70 0.45
CA GLY A 34 8.06 -19.74 1.88
C GLY A 34 8.17 -18.40 2.62
N ILE A 35 8.68 -17.35 1.97
CA ILE A 35 8.73 -15.99 2.51
C ILE A 35 8.08 -15.05 1.50
N GLY A 36 6.84 -14.62 1.78
CA GLY A 36 6.10 -13.68 0.93
C GLY A 36 5.95 -12.33 1.60
N CYS A 37 6.34 -11.25 0.92
CA CYS A 37 6.06 -9.88 1.34
C CYS A 37 5.25 -9.13 0.28
N SER A 38 4.38 -8.23 0.71
CA SER A 38 3.69 -7.30 -0.20
C SER A 38 4.61 -6.12 -0.49
N THR A 39 4.85 -5.79 -1.76
CA THR A 39 5.68 -4.63 -2.14
C THR A 39 4.78 -3.49 -2.60
N VAL A 40 4.94 -2.31 -2.00
CA VAL A 40 4.19 -1.09 -2.32
C VAL A 40 5.17 0.04 -2.59
N LEU A 41 4.86 0.89 -3.57
CA LEU A 41 5.65 2.06 -3.91
C LEU A 41 5.02 3.28 -3.24
N GLY A 42 5.78 3.96 -2.38
CA GLY A 42 5.31 5.13 -1.63
C GLY A 42 4.91 4.81 -0.19
N ALA A 43 5.27 5.74 0.72
CA ALA A 43 5.07 5.56 2.15
C ALA A 43 3.59 5.62 2.55
N ASP A 44 2.81 6.47 1.89
CA ASP A 44 1.39 6.65 2.16
C ASP A 44 0.58 5.43 1.72
N GLU A 45 0.92 4.86 0.56
CA GLU A 45 0.33 3.65 0.03
C GLU A 45 0.68 2.44 0.89
N ALA A 46 1.91 2.37 1.40
CA ALA A 46 2.33 1.33 2.33
C ALA A 46 1.53 1.39 3.64
N ALA A 47 1.31 2.59 4.18
CA ALA A 47 0.46 2.80 5.36
C ALA A 47 -1.00 2.40 5.09
N LEU A 48 -1.53 2.72 3.91
CA LEU A 48 -2.88 2.34 3.49
C LEU A 48 -3.03 0.82 3.31
N ALA A 49 -2.01 0.15 2.79
CA ALA A 49 -1.97 -1.31 2.68
C ALA A 49 -1.98 -1.98 4.08
N ALA A 50 -1.20 -1.45 5.03
CA ALA A 50 -1.24 -1.89 6.42
C ALA A 50 -2.61 -1.67 7.06
N ALA A 51 -3.21 -0.49 6.85
CA ALA A 51 -4.54 -0.18 7.36
C ALA A 51 -5.61 -1.12 6.81
N LYS A 52 -5.55 -1.48 5.52
CA LYS A 52 -6.47 -2.47 4.90
C LYS A 52 -6.32 -3.87 5.48
N ILE A 53 -5.09 -4.29 5.78
CA ILE A 53 -4.83 -5.55 6.47
C ILE A 53 -5.46 -5.55 7.86
N LEU A 54 -5.32 -4.45 8.60
CA LEU A 54 -5.91 -4.28 9.93
C LEU A 54 -7.44 -4.18 9.87
N ALA A 55 -7.99 -3.59 8.83
CA ALA A 55 -9.43 -3.46 8.61
C ALA A 55 -10.15 -4.81 8.50
N SER A 56 -9.45 -5.88 8.11
CA SER A 56 -10.02 -7.23 8.14
C SER A 56 -10.27 -7.76 9.56
N HIS A 57 -9.69 -7.12 10.58
CA HIS A 57 -9.83 -7.52 11.98
C HIS A 57 -10.52 -6.44 12.84
N ASP A 58 -10.52 -5.18 12.39
CA ASP A 58 -11.17 -4.06 13.08
C ASP A 58 -12.17 -3.34 12.17
N TYR A 59 -13.45 -3.41 12.54
CA TYR A 59 -14.55 -2.79 11.80
C TYR A 59 -14.53 -1.25 11.85
N MET A 60 -13.93 -0.65 12.88
CA MET A 60 -13.78 0.81 12.97
C MET A 60 -12.80 1.31 11.93
N VAL A 61 -11.68 0.60 11.77
CA VAL A 61 -10.67 0.88 10.73
C VAL A 61 -11.28 0.67 9.34
N PHE A 62 -12.06 -0.40 9.16
CA PHE A 62 -12.78 -0.65 7.91
C PHE A 62 -13.71 0.50 7.52
N GLY A 63 -14.53 1.00 8.46
CA GLY A 63 -15.42 2.14 8.23
C GLY A 63 -14.67 3.39 7.79
N ARG A 64 -13.52 3.70 8.44
CA ARG A 64 -12.67 4.84 8.06
C ARG A 64 -12.11 4.72 6.64
N ILE A 65 -11.68 3.52 6.25
CA ILE A 65 -11.16 3.26 4.90
C ILE A 65 -12.26 3.41 3.85
N LEU A 66 -13.48 2.92 4.13
CA LEU A 66 -14.61 3.10 3.23
C LEU A 66 -14.96 4.59 3.04
N CYS A 67 -15.01 5.37 4.12
CA CYS A 67 -15.21 6.81 4.04
C CYS A 67 -14.12 7.51 3.21
N LEU A 68 -12.85 7.11 3.39
CA LEU A 68 -11.74 7.63 2.61
C LEU A 68 -11.89 7.31 1.11
N GLN A 69 -12.25 6.07 0.77
CA GLN A 69 -12.48 5.65 -0.62
C GLN A 69 -13.64 6.42 -1.27
N LEU A 70 -14.75 6.57 -0.54
CA LEU A 70 -15.91 7.32 -1.01
C LEU A 70 -15.57 8.81 -1.22
N ASN A 71 -14.82 9.42 -0.30
CA ASN A 71 -14.36 10.80 -0.44
C ASN A 71 -13.47 10.99 -1.68
N ASN A 72 -12.59 10.02 -1.96
CA ASN A 72 -11.75 10.06 -3.15
C ASN A 72 -12.58 9.93 -4.44
N LEU A 73 -13.57 9.05 -4.47
CA LEU A 73 -14.51 8.95 -5.59
C LEU A 73 -15.28 10.25 -5.81
N ASN A 74 -15.81 10.86 -4.74
CA ASN A 74 -16.51 12.15 -4.84
C ASN A 74 -15.62 13.26 -5.40
N LYS A 75 -14.34 13.32 -5.01
CA LYS A 75 -13.37 14.28 -5.57
C LYS A 75 -13.18 14.07 -7.07
N LEU A 76 -13.07 12.82 -7.52
CA LEU A 76 -12.92 12.49 -8.94
C LEU A 76 -14.17 12.89 -9.74
N LEU A 77 -15.37 12.57 -9.25
CA LEU A 77 -16.63 12.95 -9.90
C LEU A 77 -16.83 14.47 -9.97
N ALA A 78 -16.41 15.20 -8.93
CA ALA A 78 -16.44 16.66 -8.93
C ALA A 78 -15.45 17.25 -9.95
N ALA A 79 -14.24 16.69 -10.03
CA ALA A 79 -13.23 17.10 -11.01
C ALA A 79 -13.68 16.81 -12.46
N GLU A 80 -14.32 15.66 -12.69
CA GLU A 80 -14.90 15.31 -13.99
C GLU A 80 -15.94 16.34 -14.44
N LYS A 81 -16.88 16.70 -13.57
CA LYS A 81 -17.89 17.74 -13.84
C LYS A 81 -17.30 19.11 -14.12
N ALA A 82 -16.16 19.44 -13.49
CA ALA A 82 -15.47 20.71 -13.70
C ALA A 82 -14.77 20.77 -15.07
N MET A 83 -14.25 19.66 -15.58
CA MET A 83 -13.60 19.60 -16.90
C MET A 83 -14.57 19.54 -18.08
N GLN A 84 -15.83 19.13 -17.85
CA GLN A 84 -16.88 19.10 -18.87
C GLN A 84 -17.55 20.46 -19.14
N LYS A 85 -17.20 21.51 -18.39
CA LYS A 85 -17.62 22.90 -18.63
C LYS A 85 -16.58 23.65 -19.44
#